data_AF-A0A0C3M1T7-F1
#
_entry.id   AF-A0A0C3M1T7-F1
#
_cell.length_a   1.000
_cell.length_b   1.000
_cell.length_c   1.000
_cell.angle_alpha   90.00
_cell.angle_beta   90.00
_cell.angle_gamma   90.00
#
_symmetry.space_group_name_H-M   'P 1'
#
loop_
_entity.id
_entity.type
_entity.pdbx_description
1 polymer ?
#
loop_
_entity_poly.entity_id
_entity_poly.type
_entity_poly.pdbx_seq_one_letter_code
_entity_poly.pdbx_strand_id
1 'polypeptide(L)'
;MLWTQRASFASPPRPVVVAIYPGLGTPTVNHVVDHLLLLATSDRPASHVFLSEVNQVYRWLHENLSYAHHRLQQLSAEPIWLNIDNPEDTWVWRPAAQLVFDALRDGINSYKAKQFLQYYREVVLSAGATQVSFPELPPLGEGPVHHPDRVILGCMTLRSNGDLCDIRFEAEGEEVLAHKVILASVIPHFATAFAGGFAEGVVAGGAANIPTYTLPGDTMFYSVKSVIAYAYTGRFRFEPPETHDGATAGLESLLDLIKLCDFWIIDELKSKAVRAIAEFQLVNQDNWNFVRECAMGCQAEDLVEYCEGASAMNGWV
;
A
#
# COMPACT_ATOMS: atom_id res chain seq x y z
N MET A 1 -27.13 37.64 -20.87
CA MET A 1 -27.48 38.23 -22.19
C MET A 1 -26.22 38.33 -23.00
N LEU A 2 -26.26 37.84 -24.24
CA LEU A 2 -25.07 37.65 -25.04
C LEU A 2 -24.77 38.85 -25.97
N TRP A 3 -23.51 39.32 -25.92
CA TRP A 3 -22.66 39.67 -27.07
C TRP A 3 -23.14 40.81 -28.00
N THR A 4 -22.95 42.03 -27.47
CA THR A 4 -22.91 43.37 -28.10
C THR A 4 -24.15 43.83 -28.88
N GLN A 5 -25.21 44.15 -28.12
CA GLN A 5 -26.39 44.96 -28.48
C GLN A 5 -27.12 44.59 -29.78
N ARG A 6 -27.90 43.50 -29.73
CA ARG A 6 -29.12 43.39 -30.55
C ARG A 6 -30.34 43.41 -29.65
N ALA A 7 -31.39 44.11 -30.09
CA ALA A 7 -32.69 44.12 -29.41
C ALA A 7 -33.21 42.68 -29.28
N SER A 8 -33.47 42.24 -28.05
CA SER A 8 -34.17 40.99 -27.79
C SER A 8 -35.63 41.14 -28.19
N PHE A 9 -36.19 40.17 -28.91
CA PHE A 9 -37.62 40.17 -29.18
C PHE A 9 -38.37 39.92 -27.86
N ALA A 10 -39.38 40.75 -27.55
CA ALA A 10 -40.27 40.55 -26.40
C ALA A 10 -41.13 39.28 -26.51
N SER A 11 -41.15 38.63 -27.69
CA SER A 11 -41.84 37.38 -27.96
C SER A 11 -41.14 36.66 -29.11
N PRO A 12 -41.15 35.31 -29.16
CA PRO A 12 -40.45 34.56 -30.20
C PRO A 12 -40.92 34.97 -31.62
N PRO A 13 -39.99 35.19 -32.57
CA PRO A 13 -40.32 35.67 -33.90
C PRO A 13 -41.17 34.65 -34.66
N ARG A 14 -42.10 35.15 -35.48
CA ARG A 14 -43.04 34.31 -36.24
C ARG A 14 -42.28 33.34 -37.17
N PRO A 15 -42.78 32.12 -37.42
CA PRO A 15 -42.10 31.09 -38.24
C PRO A 15 -41.68 31.58 -39.64
N VAL A 16 -42.48 32.47 -40.26
CA VAL A 16 -42.17 33.09 -41.55
C VAL A 16 -40.91 33.95 -41.50
N VAL A 17 -40.65 34.64 -40.38
CA VAL A 17 -39.47 35.49 -40.22
C VAL A 17 -38.20 34.66 -40.05
N VAL A 18 -38.30 33.52 -39.35
CA VAL A 18 -37.20 32.56 -39.18
C VAL A 18 -36.88 31.85 -40.51
N ALA A 19 -37.89 31.55 -41.33
CA ALA A 19 -37.70 30.94 -42.64
C ALA A 19 -37.03 31.88 -43.66
N ILE A 20 -37.26 33.20 -43.56
CA ILE A 20 -36.65 34.21 -44.45
C ILE A 20 -35.24 34.59 -43.97
N TYR A 21 -34.97 34.51 -42.66
CA TYR A 21 -33.67 34.85 -42.07
C TYR A 21 -33.16 33.72 -41.16
N PRO A 22 -32.55 32.65 -41.72
CA PRO A 22 -32.13 31.47 -40.96
C PRO A 22 -31.06 31.75 -39.89
N GLY A 23 -30.29 32.84 -40.03
CA GLY A 23 -29.27 33.29 -39.08
C GLY A 23 -29.78 34.27 -38.01
N LEU A 24 -31.10 34.44 -37.87
CA LEU A 24 -31.68 35.37 -36.91
C LEU A 24 -31.55 34.81 -35.48
N GLY A 25 -30.66 35.39 -34.69
CA GLY A 25 -30.44 35.00 -33.28
C GLY A 25 -29.21 34.11 -33.06
N THR A 26 -28.55 33.64 -34.12
CA THR A 26 -27.26 32.93 -34.04
C THR A 26 -26.10 33.91 -34.16
N PRO A 27 -25.22 34.03 -33.14
CA PRO A 27 -24.08 34.92 -33.22
C PRO A 27 -23.03 34.37 -34.20
N THR A 28 -22.27 35.24 -34.85
CA THR A 28 -21.16 34.85 -35.73
C THR A 28 -19.89 34.65 -34.91
N VAL A 29 -18.91 33.93 -35.44
CA VAL A 29 -17.58 33.77 -34.79
C VAL A 29 -16.98 35.12 -34.41
N ASN A 30 -17.02 36.11 -35.30
CA ASN A 30 -16.46 37.44 -35.01
C ASN A 30 -17.17 38.10 -33.84
N HIS A 31 -18.51 38.05 -33.80
CA HIS A 31 -19.23 38.54 -32.63
C HIS A 31 -18.78 37.81 -31.38
N VAL A 32 -18.75 36.46 -31.39
CA VAL A 32 -18.35 35.60 -30.26
C VAL A 32 -16.85 35.66 -29.91
N VAL A 33 -16.05 36.38 -30.68
CA VAL A 33 -14.67 36.68 -30.32
C VAL A 33 -14.55 38.11 -29.78
N ASP A 34 -15.26 39.06 -30.37
CA ASP A 34 -15.21 40.47 -29.98
C ASP A 34 -15.71 40.69 -28.54
N HIS A 35 -16.78 40.03 -28.12
CA HIS A 35 -17.17 40.09 -26.70
C HIS A 35 -16.30 39.23 -25.78
N LEU A 36 -15.43 38.33 -26.28
CA LEU A 36 -14.51 37.58 -25.42
C LEU A 36 -13.43 38.56 -24.99
N LEU A 37 -12.95 39.33 -25.96
CA LEU A 37 -12.04 40.45 -25.74
C LEU A 37 -12.67 41.46 -24.77
N LEU A 38 -13.96 41.80 -24.91
CA LEU A 38 -14.63 42.70 -23.96
C LEU A 38 -14.73 42.09 -22.55
N LEU A 39 -15.03 40.80 -22.40
CA LEU A 39 -15.05 40.14 -21.09
C LEU A 39 -13.64 40.12 -20.47
N ALA A 40 -12.62 39.76 -21.25
CA ALA A 40 -11.24 39.65 -20.77
C ALA A 40 -10.63 41.01 -20.38
N THR A 41 -11.08 42.10 -21.01
CA THR A 41 -10.64 43.49 -20.71
C THR A 41 -11.58 44.23 -19.76
N SER A 42 -12.62 43.57 -19.25
CA SER A 42 -13.60 44.20 -18.37
C SER A 42 -13.07 44.39 -16.96
N ASP A 43 -13.26 45.59 -16.39
CA ASP A 43 -13.01 45.86 -14.96
C ASP A 43 -14.12 45.31 -14.03
N ARG A 44 -14.98 44.42 -14.54
CA ARG A 44 -16.05 43.81 -13.73
C ARG A 44 -15.43 42.90 -12.66
N PRO A 45 -15.93 42.96 -11.40
CA PRO A 45 -15.44 42.08 -10.36
C PRO A 45 -15.76 40.61 -10.67
N ALA A 46 -14.86 39.73 -10.25
CA ALA A 46 -15.06 38.29 -10.30
C ALA A 46 -16.39 37.92 -9.60
N SER A 47 -17.24 37.16 -10.29
CA SER A 47 -18.52 36.68 -9.75
C SER A 47 -18.98 35.44 -10.51
N HIS A 48 -19.83 34.63 -9.88
CA HIS A 48 -20.41 33.45 -10.55
C HIS A 48 -21.21 33.82 -11.81
N VAL A 49 -21.87 34.98 -11.82
CA VAL A 49 -22.60 35.47 -13.01
C VAL A 49 -21.63 35.76 -14.14
N PHE A 50 -20.53 36.45 -13.85
CA PHE A 50 -19.50 36.74 -14.85
C PHE A 50 -18.82 35.45 -15.35
N LEU A 51 -18.56 34.49 -14.45
CA LEU A 51 -17.97 33.20 -14.84
C LEU A 51 -18.92 32.39 -15.71
N SER A 52 -20.23 32.45 -15.44
CA SER A 52 -21.26 31.85 -16.28
C SER A 52 -21.27 32.43 -17.69
N GLU A 53 -21.06 33.75 -17.82
CA GLU A 53 -20.93 34.40 -19.14
C GLU A 53 -19.68 33.89 -19.87
N VAL A 54 -18.52 33.83 -19.21
CA VAL A 54 -17.29 33.25 -19.81
C VAL A 54 -17.49 31.78 -20.22
N ASN A 55 -18.15 30.98 -19.39
CA ASN A 55 -18.44 29.58 -19.68
C ASN A 55 -19.34 29.38 -20.90
N GLN A 56 -20.38 30.20 -21.05
CA GLN A 56 -21.28 30.13 -22.22
C GLN A 56 -20.52 30.34 -23.53
N VAL A 57 -19.44 31.09 -23.45
CA VAL A 57 -18.69 31.59 -24.60
C VAL A 57 -17.65 30.58 -25.01
N TYR A 58 -16.89 30.07 -24.04
CA TYR A 58 -15.99 28.96 -24.30
C TYR A 58 -16.76 27.74 -24.78
N ARG A 59 -17.95 27.49 -24.23
CA ARG A 59 -18.83 26.42 -24.74
C ARG A 59 -19.27 26.67 -26.19
N TRP A 60 -19.71 27.88 -26.51
CA TRP A 60 -20.10 28.20 -27.89
C TRP A 60 -18.93 28.06 -28.87
N LEU A 61 -17.74 28.54 -28.49
CA LEU A 61 -16.52 28.41 -29.29
C LEU A 61 -16.10 26.95 -29.46
N HIS A 62 -16.31 26.12 -28.44
CA HIS A 62 -16.08 24.68 -28.50
C HIS A 62 -17.01 23.98 -29.48
N GLU A 63 -18.31 24.27 -29.41
CA GLU A 63 -19.31 23.72 -30.31
C GLU A 63 -19.14 24.17 -31.77
N ASN A 64 -18.50 25.33 -32.00
CA ASN A 64 -18.30 25.94 -33.33
C ASN A 64 -16.82 26.00 -33.74
N LEU A 65 -15.99 25.11 -33.20
CA LEU A 65 -14.53 25.18 -33.31
C LEU A 65 -14.02 25.17 -34.76
N SER A 66 -14.63 24.38 -35.64
CA SER A 66 -14.27 24.29 -37.07
C SER A 66 -14.33 25.63 -37.79
N TYR A 67 -15.27 26.50 -37.42
CA TYR A 67 -15.41 27.85 -37.97
C TYR A 67 -14.58 28.88 -37.21
N ALA A 68 -14.39 28.67 -35.91
CA ALA A 68 -13.70 29.61 -35.03
C ALA A 68 -12.17 29.51 -35.09
N HIS A 69 -11.62 28.34 -35.45
CA HIS A 69 -10.19 28.01 -35.36
C HIS A 69 -9.27 29.09 -35.95
N HIS A 70 -9.48 29.48 -37.22
CA HIS A 70 -8.62 30.47 -37.89
C HIS A 70 -8.63 31.83 -37.18
N ARG A 71 -9.80 32.25 -36.68
CA ARG A 71 -9.92 33.52 -35.96
C ARG A 71 -9.27 33.45 -34.58
N LEU A 72 -9.41 32.33 -33.87
CA LEU A 72 -8.80 32.11 -32.56
C LEU A 72 -7.27 32.07 -32.65
N GLN A 73 -6.69 31.46 -33.69
CA GLN A 73 -5.24 31.45 -33.90
C GLN A 73 -4.64 32.85 -34.07
N GLN A 74 -5.35 33.75 -34.76
CA GLN A 74 -4.91 35.15 -34.92
C GLN A 74 -4.81 35.89 -33.58
N LEU A 75 -5.49 35.41 -32.54
CA LEU A 75 -5.52 35.99 -31.20
C LEU A 75 -4.70 35.17 -30.20
N SER A 76 -3.78 34.33 -30.68
CA SER A 76 -2.95 33.46 -29.81
C SER A 76 -2.15 34.23 -28.76
N ALA A 77 -1.77 35.48 -29.05
CA ALA A 77 -1.03 36.37 -28.15
C ALA A 77 -1.93 37.21 -27.22
N GLU A 78 -3.25 37.22 -27.43
CA GLU A 78 -4.19 38.03 -26.65
C GLU A 78 -4.61 37.30 -25.36
N PRO A 79 -4.64 37.97 -24.20
CA PRO A 79 -4.96 37.35 -22.91
C PRO A 79 -6.48 37.15 -22.77
N ILE A 80 -7.04 36.21 -23.52
CA ILE A 80 -8.48 35.93 -23.57
C ILE A 80 -8.89 34.64 -22.84
N TRP A 81 -7.93 33.91 -22.26
CA TRP A 81 -8.17 32.65 -21.56
C TRP A 81 -8.06 32.81 -20.05
N LEU A 82 -9.18 32.66 -19.35
CA LEU A 82 -9.22 32.73 -17.88
C LEU A 82 -8.54 31.48 -17.29
N ASN A 83 -7.33 31.63 -16.75
CA ASN A 83 -6.52 30.54 -16.22
C ASN A 83 -6.62 30.51 -14.69
N ILE A 84 -7.61 29.79 -14.17
CA ILE A 84 -7.89 29.62 -12.73
C ILE A 84 -8.17 28.15 -12.38
N ASP A 85 -7.99 27.77 -11.12
CA ASP A 85 -8.36 26.44 -10.64
C ASP A 85 -9.78 26.47 -10.05
N ASN A 86 -10.09 27.54 -9.29
CA ASN A 86 -11.38 27.76 -8.65
C ASN A 86 -11.97 29.15 -8.96
N PRO A 87 -13.30 29.31 -8.98
CA PRO A 87 -13.98 30.60 -9.19
C PRO A 87 -13.58 31.70 -8.19
N GLU A 88 -13.21 31.29 -6.98
CA GLU A 88 -12.79 32.17 -5.87
C GLU A 88 -11.33 32.62 -5.96
N ASP A 89 -10.55 32.04 -6.88
CA ASP A 89 -9.15 32.44 -7.08
C ASP A 89 -9.08 33.89 -7.59
N THR A 90 -7.88 34.48 -7.54
CA THR A 90 -7.62 35.70 -8.30
C THR A 90 -7.67 35.37 -9.79
N TRP A 91 -8.56 36.05 -10.53
CA TRP A 91 -8.74 35.81 -11.95
C TRP A 91 -7.54 36.32 -12.74
N VAL A 92 -6.90 35.42 -13.47
CA VAL A 92 -5.76 35.74 -14.32
C VAL A 92 -6.05 35.29 -15.74
N TRP A 93 -6.10 36.26 -16.66
CA TRP A 93 -6.27 35.99 -18.08
C TRP A 93 -4.91 35.79 -18.75
N ARG A 94 -4.81 34.79 -19.63
CA ARG A 94 -3.56 34.39 -20.27
C ARG A 94 -3.72 34.24 -21.79
N PRO A 95 -2.66 34.55 -22.56
CA PRO A 95 -2.61 34.21 -23.98
C PRO A 95 -2.59 32.71 -24.20
N ALA A 96 -3.22 32.25 -25.30
CA ALA A 96 -3.14 30.85 -25.69
C ALA A 96 -1.69 30.41 -25.88
N ALA A 97 -0.87 31.24 -26.53
CA ALA A 97 0.53 30.98 -26.83
C ALA A 97 1.41 30.76 -25.57
N GLN A 98 0.94 31.17 -24.39
CA GLN A 98 1.65 30.96 -23.13
C GLN A 98 1.09 29.76 -22.33
N LEU A 99 -0.03 29.16 -22.74
CA LEU A 99 -0.67 28.08 -22.01
C LEU A 99 -0.12 26.71 -22.45
N VAL A 100 0.17 25.87 -21.46
CA VAL A 100 0.69 24.52 -21.66
C VAL A 100 -0.16 23.52 -20.89
N PHE A 101 -0.87 22.67 -21.63
CA PHE A 101 -1.59 21.53 -21.07
C PHE A 101 -0.63 20.42 -20.65
N ASP A 102 -1.00 19.70 -19.60
CA ASP A 102 -0.26 18.58 -18.99
C ASP A 102 1.13 18.94 -18.43
N ALA A 103 1.45 20.23 -18.34
CA ALA A 103 2.61 20.70 -17.62
C ALA A 103 2.44 20.44 -16.11
N LEU A 104 3.51 19.99 -15.45
CA LEU A 104 3.51 19.82 -13.99
C LEU A 104 3.56 21.18 -13.26
N ARG A 105 4.22 22.18 -13.86
CA ARG A 105 4.48 23.49 -13.27
C ARG A 105 4.60 24.57 -14.36
N ASP A 106 4.46 25.82 -13.94
CA ASP A 106 4.74 26.99 -14.78
C ASP A 106 6.22 27.02 -15.19
N GLY A 107 6.47 27.54 -16.39
CA GLY A 107 7.79 27.89 -16.90
C GLY A 107 8.08 29.38 -16.74
N ILE A 108 9.16 29.85 -17.37
CA ILE A 108 9.57 31.26 -17.31
C ILE A 108 8.55 32.16 -18.03
N ASN A 109 8.13 31.74 -19.24
CA ASN A 109 7.20 32.49 -20.10
C ASN A 109 5.99 31.64 -20.52
N SER A 110 5.78 30.52 -19.84
CA SER A 110 4.68 29.59 -20.09
C SER A 110 4.01 29.21 -18.78
N TYR A 111 2.72 29.00 -18.82
CA TYR A 111 1.89 28.75 -17.66
C TYR A 111 1.15 27.43 -17.86
N LYS A 112 1.10 26.63 -16.81
CA LYS A 112 0.28 25.43 -16.77
C LYS A 112 -1.18 25.83 -17.00
N ALA A 113 -1.84 25.15 -17.92
CA ALA A 113 -3.28 25.26 -18.08
C ALA A 113 -3.99 24.67 -16.85
N LYS A 114 -4.66 25.54 -16.11
CA LYS A 114 -5.34 25.21 -14.86
C LYS A 114 -6.64 24.47 -15.07
N GLN A 115 -7.21 23.93 -13.99
CA GLN A 115 -8.33 23.00 -14.05
C GLN A 115 -9.54 23.53 -14.83
N PHE A 116 -9.84 24.83 -14.72
CA PHE A 116 -10.95 25.44 -15.45
C PHE A 116 -10.80 25.33 -16.98
N LEU A 117 -9.59 25.50 -17.51
CA LEU A 117 -9.34 25.42 -18.95
C LEU A 117 -9.31 23.98 -19.48
N GLN A 118 -9.21 22.97 -18.61
CA GLN A 118 -9.25 21.56 -19.01
C GLN A 118 -10.58 21.19 -19.67
N TYR A 119 -11.70 21.80 -19.26
CA TYR A 119 -13.01 21.59 -19.87
C TYR A 119 -13.11 22.12 -21.31
N TYR A 120 -12.24 23.07 -21.67
CA TYR A 120 -12.25 23.74 -22.97
C TYR A 120 -10.98 23.50 -23.77
N ARG A 121 -10.24 22.44 -23.39
CA ARG A 121 -8.90 22.10 -23.86
C ARG A 121 -8.73 22.23 -25.38
N GLU A 122 -9.62 21.61 -26.15
CA GLU A 122 -9.53 21.59 -27.61
C GLU A 122 -9.60 22.98 -28.24
N VAL A 123 -10.37 23.88 -27.65
CA VAL A 123 -10.53 25.27 -28.13
C VAL A 123 -9.27 26.07 -27.83
N VAL A 124 -8.73 25.91 -26.63
CA VAL A 124 -7.53 26.61 -26.19
C VAL A 124 -6.31 26.14 -26.99
N LEU A 125 -6.19 24.83 -27.23
CA LEU A 125 -5.16 24.25 -28.12
C LEU A 125 -5.32 24.78 -29.54
N SER A 126 -6.54 24.80 -30.07
CA SER A 126 -6.83 25.39 -31.39
C SER A 126 -6.49 26.87 -31.50
N ALA A 127 -6.54 27.61 -30.38
CA ALA A 127 -6.18 29.02 -30.32
C ALA A 127 -4.66 29.27 -30.22
N GLY A 128 -3.84 28.23 -30.11
CA GLY A 128 -2.38 28.33 -30.08
C GLY A 128 -1.71 27.88 -28.78
N ALA A 129 -2.45 27.27 -27.85
CA ALA A 129 -1.83 26.61 -26.70
C ALA A 129 -1.12 25.32 -27.09
N THR A 130 -0.18 24.90 -26.24
CA THR A 130 0.61 23.68 -26.45
C THR A 130 0.23 22.62 -25.42
N GLN A 131 0.60 21.38 -25.70
CA GLN A 131 0.49 20.26 -24.77
C GLN A 131 1.85 19.58 -24.69
N VAL A 132 2.29 19.24 -23.47
CA VAL A 132 3.48 18.42 -23.28
C VAL A 132 3.11 16.95 -23.17
N SER A 133 3.90 16.10 -23.79
CA SER A 133 3.88 14.65 -23.59
C SER A 133 5.27 14.24 -23.11
N PHE A 134 5.33 13.43 -22.05
CA PHE A 134 6.56 12.89 -21.53
C PHE A 134 6.74 11.46 -22.06
N PRO A 135 7.94 11.09 -22.55
CA PRO A 135 8.18 9.71 -22.92
C PRO A 135 8.02 8.82 -21.68
N GLU A 136 7.30 7.71 -21.82
CA GLU A 136 7.23 6.70 -20.78
C GLU A 136 8.64 6.12 -20.60
N LEU A 137 9.13 6.13 -19.35
CA LEU A 137 10.33 5.39 -19.02
C LEU A 137 9.99 3.89 -19.07
N PRO A 138 10.90 3.03 -19.59
CA PRO A 138 10.70 1.60 -19.49
C PRO A 138 10.49 1.22 -18.01
N PRO A 139 9.60 0.27 -17.71
CA PRO A 139 9.40 -0.19 -16.35
C PRO A 139 10.76 -0.61 -15.78
N LEU A 140 11.07 -0.16 -14.56
CA LEU A 140 12.18 -0.72 -13.81
C LEU A 140 11.93 -2.23 -13.73
N GLY A 141 12.78 -3.02 -14.39
CA GLY A 141 12.70 -4.47 -14.30
C GLY A 141 12.69 -4.91 -12.83
N GLU A 142 12.06 -6.04 -12.53
CA GLU A 142 12.08 -6.61 -11.18
C GLU A 142 13.54 -6.68 -10.70
N GLY A 143 13.89 -5.82 -9.75
CA GLY A 143 15.20 -5.82 -9.13
C GLY A 143 15.47 -7.18 -8.48
N PRO A 144 16.75 -7.54 -8.25
CA PRO A 144 17.06 -8.80 -7.58
C PRO A 144 16.33 -8.88 -6.24
N VAL A 145 15.87 -10.09 -5.89
CA VAL A 145 15.24 -10.55 -4.63
C VAL A 145 15.00 -9.43 -3.61
N HIS A 146 13.73 -9.22 -3.25
CA HIS A 146 13.30 -8.22 -2.26
C HIS A 146 14.28 -8.11 -1.08
N HIS A 147 14.75 -6.89 -0.79
CA HIS A 147 15.91 -6.68 0.08
C HIS A 147 15.81 -7.37 1.46
N PRO A 148 14.67 -7.32 2.18
CA PRO A 148 14.47 -8.10 3.40
C PRO A 148 14.75 -9.60 3.25
N ASP A 149 14.32 -10.22 2.15
CA ASP A 149 14.54 -11.64 1.91
C ASP A 149 16.03 -11.94 1.72
N ARG A 150 16.77 -11.04 1.04
CA ARG A 150 18.23 -11.15 0.90
C ARG A 150 18.94 -11.06 2.24
N VAL A 151 18.51 -10.17 3.12
CA VAL A 151 19.08 -10.02 4.47
C VAL A 151 18.88 -11.30 5.27
N ILE A 152 17.65 -11.82 5.30
CA ILE A 152 17.33 -13.05 6.04
C ILE A 152 18.06 -14.27 5.46
N LEU A 153 18.11 -14.43 4.14
CA LEU A 153 18.89 -15.49 3.49
C LEU A 153 20.39 -15.39 3.83
N GLY A 154 20.95 -14.18 3.82
CA GLY A 154 22.34 -13.96 4.26
C GLY A 154 22.56 -14.38 5.71
N CYS A 155 21.64 -14.04 6.61
CA CYS A 155 21.70 -14.42 8.02
C CYS A 155 21.60 -15.93 8.23
N MET A 156 20.80 -16.64 7.43
CA MET A 156 20.72 -18.09 7.46
C MET A 156 22.06 -18.73 7.05
N THR A 157 22.69 -18.23 5.99
CA THR A 157 24.00 -18.71 5.52
C THR A 157 25.09 -18.49 6.57
N LEU A 158 25.13 -17.30 7.19
CA LEU A 158 26.07 -17.01 8.26
C LEU A 158 25.90 -17.99 9.43
N ARG A 159 24.65 -18.23 9.85
CA ARG A 159 24.35 -19.19 10.94
C ARG A 159 24.80 -20.60 10.59
N SER A 160 24.55 -21.09 9.37
CA SER A 160 24.95 -22.45 8.97
C SER A 160 26.48 -22.63 8.98
N ASN A 161 27.23 -21.55 8.79
CA ASN A 161 28.69 -21.57 8.86
C ASN A 161 29.21 -21.35 10.30
N GLY A 162 28.34 -20.97 11.25
CA GLY A 162 28.75 -20.52 12.58
C GLY A 162 29.35 -19.11 12.61
N ASP A 163 29.28 -18.38 11.49
CA ASP A 163 29.85 -17.05 11.35
C ASP A 163 29.01 -16.03 12.12
N LEU A 164 29.67 -15.19 12.93
CA LEU A 164 29.05 -14.09 13.70
C LEU A 164 27.99 -14.53 14.73
N CYS A 165 27.85 -15.83 15.00
CA CYS A 165 27.02 -16.34 16.09
C CYS A 165 27.56 -15.87 17.45
N ASP A 166 26.67 -15.31 18.27
CA ASP A 166 26.98 -14.63 19.53
C ASP A 166 26.19 -15.21 20.72
N ILE A 167 25.46 -16.30 20.49
CA ILE A 167 24.80 -17.12 21.51
C ILE A 167 24.75 -18.59 21.09
N ARG A 168 24.81 -19.48 22.08
CA ARG A 168 24.67 -20.93 21.95
C ARG A 168 23.52 -21.43 22.81
N PHE A 169 22.82 -22.46 22.35
CA PHE A 169 21.89 -23.26 23.14
C PHE A 169 22.38 -24.70 23.18
N GLU A 170 22.35 -25.33 24.35
CA GLU A 170 22.80 -26.72 24.55
C GLU A 170 21.66 -27.54 25.16
N ALA A 171 21.30 -28.65 24.51
CA ALA A 171 20.27 -29.58 24.98
C ALA A 171 20.63 -30.99 24.53
N GLU A 172 20.44 -31.99 25.40
CA GLU A 172 20.67 -33.41 25.08
C GLU A 172 22.07 -33.72 24.51
N GLY A 173 23.08 -32.93 24.88
CA GLY A 173 24.47 -33.06 24.40
C GLY A 173 24.73 -32.47 23.01
N GLU A 174 23.72 -31.87 22.39
CA GLU A 174 23.79 -31.20 21.10
C GLU A 174 23.77 -29.67 21.27
N GLU A 175 24.34 -28.94 20.30
CA GLU A 175 24.41 -27.47 20.34
C GLU A 175 23.76 -26.81 19.11
N VAL A 176 23.15 -25.63 19.35
CA VAL A 176 22.65 -24.75 18.29
C VAL A 176 23.23 -23.35 18.48
N LEU A 177 23.97 -22.89 17.47
CA LEU A 177 24.46 -21.51 17.39
C LEU A 177 23.41 -20.60 16.73
N ALA A 178 23.33 -19.35 17.21
CA ALA A 178 22.42 -18.34 16.67
C ALA A 178 22.96 -16.91 16.83
N HIS A 179 22.24 -15.97 16.23
CA HIS A 179 22.45 -14.54 16.35
C HIS A 179 21.41 -13.94 17.31
N LYS A 180 21.84 -13.31 18.39
CA LYS A 180 20.98 -12.62 19.37
C LYS A 180 20.06 -11.62 18.69
N VAL A 181 20.56 -10.87 17.71
CA VAL A 181 19.76 -9.86 17.00
C VAL A 181 18.59 -10.48 16.23
N ILE A 182 18.78 -11.65 15.60
CA ILE A 182 17.70 -12.34 14.87
C ILE A 182 16.66 -12.85 15.87
N LEU A 183 17.11 -13.52 16.93
CA LEU A 183 16.24 -14.04 17.97
C LEU A 183 15.44 -12.93 18.66
N ALA A 184 16.09 -11.83 19.07
CA ALA A 184 15.44 -10.68 19.69
C ALA A 184 14.50 -9.93 18.74
N SER A 185 14.74 -9.97 17.44
CA SER A 185 13.85 -9.31 16.46
C SER A 185 12.54 -10.07 16.24
N VAL A 186 12.50 -11.36 16.55
CA VAL A 186 11.35 -12.24 16.25
C VAL A 186 10.65 -12.75 17.52
N ILE A 187 11.39 -12.94 18.61
CA ILE A 187 10.91 -13.55 19.84
C ILE A 187 11.02 -12.51 20.98
N PRO A 188 9.89 -11.98 21.50
CA PRO A 188 9.88 -10.91 22.49
C PRO A 188 10.67 -11.24 23.77
N HIS A 189 10.64 -12.51 24.19
CA HIS A 189 11.42 -13.00 25.33
C HIS A 189 12.92 -12.68 25.18
N PHE A 190 13.51 -12.93 24.01
CA PHE A 190 14.92 -12.69 23.76
C PHE A 190 15.28 -11.21 23.64
N ALA A 191 14.36 -10.36 23.15
CA ALA A 191 14.57 -8.91 23.18
C ALA A 191 14.79 -8.41 24.61
N THR A 192 13.96 -8.88 25.54
CA THR A 192 14.05 -8.53 26.96
C THR A 192 15.28 -9.16 27.62
N ALA A 193 15.48 -10.47 27.40
CA ALA A 193 16.59 -11.22 28.00
C ALA A 193 17.97 -10.68 27.58
N PHE A 194 18.14 -10.26 26.32
CA PHE A 194 19.42 -9.75 25.81
C PHE A 194 19.63 -8.27 26.08
N ALA A 195 18.58 -7.44 26.12
CA ALA A 195 18.71 -6.01 26.38
C ALA A 195 18.91 -5.68 27.87
N GLY A 196 18.31 -6.46 28.77
CA GLY A 196 18.29 -6.16 30.21
C GLY A 196 19.58 -6.46 30.97
N GLY A 197 20.63 -6.99 30.33
CA GLY A 197 21.87 -7.39 31.03
C GLY A 197 21.67 -8.54 32.03
N PHE A 198 20.53 -9.24 31.99
CA PHE A 198 20.22 -10.36 32.87
C PHE A 198 21.17 -11.52 32.58
N ALA A 199 22.22 -11.61 33.38
CA ALA A 199 23.16 -12.73 33.44
C ALA A 199 22.50 -14.05 33.87
N GLU A 200 21.24 -14.02 34.32
CA GLU A 200 20.52 -15.19 34.86
C GLU A 200 20.24 -16.26 33.80
N GLY A 201 20.12 -15.87 32.53
CA GLY A 201 19.90 -16.80 31.43
C GLY A 201 21.14 -17.11 30.61
N VAL A 202 22.30 -16.52 30.92
CA VAL A 202 23.48 -16.61 30.04
C VAL A 202 24.73 -16.92 30.87
N VAL A 203 25.25 -18.14 30.72
CA VAL A 203 26.53 -18.52 31.31
C VAL A 203 27.64 -17.89 30.47
N ALA A 204 28.41 -16.99 31.09
CA ALA A 204 29.51 -16.32 30.43
C ALA A 204 30.54 -17.34 29.93
N GLY A 205 30.70 -17.43 28.61
CA GLY A 205 31.89 -18.03 28.03
C GLY A 205 33.12 -17.22 28.42
N GLY A 206 34.29 -17.86 28.54
CA GLY A 206 35.55 -17.11 28.63
C GLY A 206 35.72 -16.15 27.45
N ALA A 207 36.71 -15.25 27.47
CA ALA A 207 36.88 -14.17 26.49
C ALA A 207 36.94 -14.61 25.00
N ALA A 208 37.07 -15.91 24.71
CA ALA A 208 37.07 -16.51 23.38
C ALA A 208 35.87 -17.44 23.10
N ASN A 209 34.94 -17.63 24.04
CA ASN A 209 33.82 -18.55 23.92
C ASN A 209 32.48 -17.81 23.73
N ILE A 210 31.67 -18.31 22.79
CA ILE A 210 30.28 -17.91 22.62
C ILE A 210 29.53 -18.27 23.92
N PRO A 211 28.76 -17.33 24.51
CA PRO A 211 28.04 -17.62 25.74
C PRO A 211 26.88 -18.61 25.50
N THR A 212 26.56 -19.42 26.52
CA THR A 212 25.49 -20.42 26.46
C THR A 212 24.24 -19.90 27.16
N TYR A 213 23.10 -20.00 26.48
CA TYR A 213 21.78 -19.68 27.02
C TYR A 213 21.27 -20.82 27.91
N THR A 214 20.75 -20.49 29.08
CA THR A 214 20.22 -21.42 30.08
C THR A 214 18.76 -21.74 29.73
N LEU A 215 18.51 -23.00 29.36
CA LEU A 215 17.18 -23.47 28.99
C LEU A 215 16.29 -23.70 30.22
N PRO A 216 14.96 -23.54 30.08
CA PRO A 216 14.03 -23.82 31.17
C PRO A 216 13.85 -25.34 31.38
N GLY A 217 14.24 -25.85 32.54
CA GLY A 217 14.07 -27.27 32.89
C GLY A 217 14.77 -28.21 31.91
N ASP A 218 14.23 -29.42 31.75
CA ASP A 218 14.75 -30.45 30.83
C ASP A 218 14.18 -30.25 29.41
N THR A 219 14.46 -29.09 28.80
CA THR A 219 14.02 -28.78 27.42
C THR A 219 14.69 -29.73 26.41
N MET A 220 13.91 -30.30 25.49
CA MET A 220 14.42 -31.18 24.43
C MET A 220 15.15 -30.41 23.33
N PHE A 221 16.15 -31.04 22.70
CA PHE A 221 16.89 -30.41 21.60
C PHE A 221 16.00 -30.11 20.39
N TYR A 222 15.01 -30.98 20.12
CA TYR A 222 14.01 -30.77 19.08
C TYR A 222 13.33 -29.40 19.22
N SER A 223 12.90 -29.04 20.42
CA SER A 223 12.16 -27.82 20.71
C SER A 223 13.01 -26.59 20.48
N VAL A 224 14.23 -26.59 21.01
CA VAL A 224 15.21 -25.51 20.82
C VAL A 224 15.52 -25.30 19.35
N LYS A 225 15.84 -26.40 18.64
CA LYS A 225 16.16 -26.35 17.20
C LYS A 225 14.98 -25.84 16.39
N SER A 226 13.76 -26.24 16.73
CA SER A 226 12.52 -25.81 16.04
C SER A 226 12.25 -24.33 16.24
N VAL A 227 12.38 -23.81 17.46
CA VAL A 227 12.25 -22.37 17.73
C VAL A 227 13.30 -21.56 16.97
N ILE A 228 14.57 -21.97 17.02
CA ILE A 228 15.65 -21.24 16.35
C ILE A 228 15.46 -21.30 14.83
N ALA A 229 15.08 -22.45 14.27
CA ALA A 229 14.77 -22.54 12.84
C ALA A 229 13.58 -21.64 12.45
N TYR A 230 12.54 -21.60 13.29
CA TYR A 230 11.39 -20.73 13.09
C TYR A 230 11.78 -19.24 13.13
N ALA A 231 12.64 -18.83 14.06
CA ALA A 231 13.11 -17.44 14.16
C ALA A 231 13.81 -16.94 12.88
N TYR A 232 14.47 -17.83 12.13
CA TYR A 232 15.11 -17.46 10.87
C TYR A 232 14.18 -17.60 9.68
N THR A 233 13.30 -18.61 9.65
CA THR A 233 12.55 -19.01 8.46
C THR A 233 11.08 -18.57 8.46
N GLY A 234 10.52 -18.24 9.62
CA GLY A 234 9.08 -18.07 9.85
C GLY A 234 8.27 -19.37 9.65
N ARG A 235 8.95 -20.52 9.50
CA ARG A 235 8.33 -21.80 9.13
C ARG A 235 8.53 -22.82 10.23
N PHE A 236 7.52 -23.67 10.39
CA PHE A 236 7.54 -24.85 11.23
C PHE A 236 7.21 -26.06 10.36
N ARG A 237 7.91 -27.17 10.58
CA ARG A 237 7.66 -28.44 9.91
C ARG A 237 7.78 -29.55 10.93
N PHE A 238 6.74 -30.36 11.00
CA PHE A 238 6.71 -31.61 11.75
C PHE A 238 6.45 -32.73 10.73
N GLU A 239 7.25 -33.79 10.81
CA GLU A 239 7.13 -34.92 9.89
C GLU A 239 6.14 -35.95 10.45
N PRO A 240 5.27 -36.54 9.61
CA PRO A 240 4.30 -37.52 10.08
C PRO A 240 5.01 -38.76 10.65
N PRO A 241 4.61 -39.25 11.84
CA PRO A 241 5.18 -40.47 12.38
C PRO A 241 4.71 -41.70 11.60
N GLU A 242 5.64 -42.58 11.23
CA GLU A 242 5.34 -43.81 10.49
C GLU A 242 5.02 -45.00 11.42
N THR A 243 5.42 -44.91 12.69
CA THR A 243 5.29 -45.98 13.69
C THR A 243 4.61 -45.48 14.96
N HIS A 244 4.06 -46.39 15.75
CA HIS A 244 3.45 -46.07 17.04
C HIS A 244 4.45 -45.41 18.01
N ASP A 245 5.67 -45.97 18.11
CA ASP A 245 6.73 -45.41 18.94
C ASP A 245 7.16 -44.03 18.42
N GLY A 246 7.20 -43.85 17.10
CA GLY A 246 7.45 -42.55 16.47
C GLY A 246 6.35 -41.53 16.78
N ALA A 247 5.08 -41.95 16.84
CA ALA A 247 3.97 -41.07 17.21
C ALA A 247 4.05 -40.63 18.67
N THR A 248 4.46 -41.54 19.57
CA THR A 248 4.67 -41.22 20.99
C THR A 248 5.80 -40.22 21.16
N ALA A 249 6.98 -40.48 20.59
CA ALA A 249 8.12 -39.56 20.65
C ALA A 249 7.83 -38.21 19.97
N GLY A 250 7.09 -38.24 18.86
CA GLY A 250 6.64 -37.03 18.16
C GLY A 250 5.69 -36.17 19.00
N LEU A 251 4.74 -36.81 19.70
CA LEU A 251 3.85 -36.12 20.64
C LEU A 251 4.64 -35.48 21.80
N GLU A 252 5.56 -36.23 22.41
CA GLU A 252 6.42 -35.71 23.48
C GLU A 252 7.22 -34.49 23.02
N SER A 253 7.81 -34.55 21.82
CA SER A 253 8.55 -33.45 21.20
C SER A 253 7.67 -32.21 20.96
N LEU A 254 6.42 -32.41 20.50
CA LEU A 254 5.48 -31.30 20.27
C LEU A 254 4.98 -30.68 21.58
N LEU A 255 4.74 -31.50 22.62
CA LEU A 255 4.34 -31.00 23.94
C LEU A 255 5.48 -30.22 24.61
N ASP A 256 6.72 -30.67 24.49
CA ASP A 256 7.89 -29.92 24.95
C ASP A 256 8.04 -28.59 24.19
N LEU A 257 7.85 -28.61 22.87
CA LEU A 257 7.85 -27.39 22.06
C LEU A 257 6.75 -26.41 22.48
N ILE A 258 5.55 -26.89 22.80
CA ILE A 258 4.44 -26.05 23.29
C ILE A 258 4.82 -25.39 24.63
N LYS A 259 5.39 -26.14 25.57
CA LYS A 259 5.90 -25.60 26.85
C LYS A 259 6.93 -24.50 26.62
N LEU A 260 7.89 -24.74 25.73
CA LEU A 260 8.93 -23.78 25.41
C LEU A 260 8.38 -22.53 24.73
N CYS A 261 7.42 -22.68 23.81
CA CYS A 261 6.77 -21.56 23.15
C CYS A 261 5.94 -20.72 24.11
N ASP A 262 5.28 -21.34 25.09
CA ASP A 262 4.56 -20.63 26.14
C ASP A 262 5.54 -19.82 27.01
N PHE A 263 6.64 -20.44 27.44
CA PHE A 263 7.67 -19.77 28.23
C PHE A 263 8.35 -18.62 27.49
N TRP A 264 8.62 -18.75 26.19
CA TRP A 264 9.24 -17.71 25.36
C TRP A 264 8.24 -16.80 24.63
N ILE A 265 6.94 -16.97 24.87
CA ILE A 265 5.85 -16.15 24.31
C ILE A 265 5.89 -16.15 22.77
N ILE A 266 5.81 -17.35 22.18
CA ILE A 266 5.84 -17.60 20.72
C ILE A 266 4.50 -18.20 20.26
N ASP A 267 3.44 -17.39 20.33
CA ASP A 267 2.06 -17.84 20.11
C ASP A 267 1.85 -18.52 18.75
N GLU A 268 2.39 -17.96 17.67
CA GLU A 268 2.20 -18.52 16.33
C GLU A 268 2.81 -19.93 16.20
N LEU A 269 4.00 -20.15 16.78
CA LEU A 269 4.64 -21.46 16.75
C LEU A 269 3.93 -22.45 17.68
N LYS A 270 3.47 -21.98 18.85
CA LYS A 270 2.60 -22.76 19.77
C LYS A 270 1.36 -23.27 19.05
N SER A 271 0.63 -22.39 18.35
CA SER A 271 -0.56 -22.79 17.57
C SER A 271 -0.23 -23.76 16.43
N LYS A 272 0.94 -23.61 15.77
CA LYS A 272 1.39 -24.55 14.72
C LYS A 272 1.71 -25.94 15.29
N ALA A 273 2.32 -26.01 16.47
CA ALA A 273 2.59 -27.27 17.16
C ALA A 273 1.28 -27.97 17.60
N VAL A 274 0.33 -27.21 18.17
CA VAL A 274 -1.01 -27.71 18.51
C VAL A 274 -1.71 -28.27 17.27
N ARG A 275 -1.66 -27.55 16.14
CA ARG A 275 -2.24 -28.03 14.88
C ARG A 275 -1.61 -29.32 14.41
N ALA A 276 -0.29 -29.47 14.53
CA ALA A 276 0.40 -30.71 14.15
C ALA A 276 -0.09 -31.91 14.99
N ILE A 277 -0.27 -31.72 16.31
CA ILE A 277 -0.85 -32.77 17.18
C ILE A 277 -2.22 -33.23 16.65
N ALA A 278 -3.08 -32.27 16.28
CA ALA A 278 -4.42 -32.56 15.78
C ALA A 278 -4.44 -33.17 14.37
N GLU A 279 -3.63 -32.62 13.45
CA GLU A 279 -3.54 -33.03 12.05
C GLU A 279 -3.04 -34.48 11.92
N PHE A 280 -2.07 -34.86 12.74
CA PHE A 280 -1.51 -36.22 12.76
C PHE A 280 -2.21 -37.14 13.75
N GLN A 281 -3.31 -36.71 14.37
CA GLN A 281 -4.13 -37.52 15.29
C GLN A 281 -3.32 -38.19 16.40
N LEU A 282 -2.38 -37.45 17.01
CA LEU A 282 -1.46 -38.00 18.01
C LEU A 282 -2.13 -38.23 19.38
N VAL A 283 -3.36 -37.74 19.54
CA VAL A 283 -4.18 -37.95 20.73
C VAL A 283 -5.03 -39.21 20.55
N ASN A 284 -4.98 -40.10 21.53
CA ASN A 284 -5.70 -41.36 21.55
C ASN A 284 -6.27 -41.67 22.95
N GLN A 285 -6.96 -42.82 23.06
CA GLN A 285 -7.60 -43.26 24.30
C GLN A 285 -6.63 -43.36 25.48
N ASP A 286 -5.36 -43.69 25.25
CA ASP A 286 -4.40 -43.94 26.31
C ASP A 286 -3.72 -42.65 26.80
N ASN A 287 -3.65 -41.61 25.97
CA ASN A 287 -2.87 -40.40 26.25
C ASN A 287 -3.66 -39.09 26.37
N TRP A 288 -4.96 -39.06 26.01
CA TRP A 288 -5.72 -37.82 25.92
C TRP A 288 -5.76 -36.99 27.21
N ASN A 289 -5.91 -37.65 28.37
CA ASN A 289 -5.93 -36.99 29.67
C ASN A 289 -4.58 -36.29 29.97
N PHE A 290 -3.47 -36.99 29.71
CA PHE A 290 -2.13 -36.43 29.90
C PHE A 290 -1.86 -35.24 28.98
N VAL A 291 -2.25 -35.35 27.70
CA VAL A 291 -2.11 -34.26 26.72
C VAL A 291 -2.91 -33.04 27.17
N ARG A 292 -4.15 -33.25 27.63
CA ARG A 292 -5.03 -32.19 28.15
C ARG A 292 -4.42 -31.48 29.36
N GLU A 293 -3.90 -32.22 30.34
CA GLU A 293 -3.23 -31.64 31.51
C GLU A 293 -2.00 -30.81 31.12
N CYS A 294 -1.19 -31.30 30.18
CA CYS A 294 -0.06 -30.55 29.64
C CYS A 294 -0.52 -29.26 28.94
N ALA A 295 -1.58 -29.34 28.13
CA ALA A 295 -2.14 -28.18 27.42
C ALA A 295 -2.66 -27.10 28.38
N MET A 296 -3.34 -27.50 29.46
CA MET A 296 -3.78 -26.58 30.52
C MET A 296 -2.60 -25.87 31.19
N GLY A 297 -1.52 -26.61 31.47
CA GLY A 297 -0.31 -26.07 32.08
C GLY A 297 0.41 -25.01 31.23
N CYS A 298 0.21 -25.04 29.90
CA CYS A 298 0.83 -24.13 28.93
C CYS A 298 -0.18 -23.19 28.28
N GLN A 299 -1.36 -23.01 28.89
CA GLN A 299 -2.43 -22.13 28.38
C GLN A 299 -2.72 -22.35 26.87
N ALA A 300 -2.76 -23.62 26.44
CA ALA A 300 -3.04 -24.02 25.06
C ALA A 300 -4.52 -24.42 24.92
N GLU A 301 -5.42 -23.44 25.01
CA GLU A 301 -6.88 -23.66 25.04
C GLU A 301 -7.39 -24.48 23.85
N ASP A 302 -6.91 -24.19 22.64
CA ASP A 302 -7.26 -24.95 21.43
C ASP A 302 -6.96 -26.46 21.55
N LEU A 303 -5.88 -26.83 22.24
CA LEU A 303 -5.51 -28.23 22.45
C LEU A 303 -6.35 -28.87 23.56
N VAL A 304 -6.72 -28.11 24.59
CA VAL A 304 -7.66 -28.57 25.63
C VAL A 304 -9.01 -28.90 24.99
N GLU A 305 -9.56 -27.99 24.20
CA GLU A 305 -10.83 -28.18 23.49
C GLU A 305 -10.75 -29.37 22.53
N TYR A 306 -9.64 -29.52 21.81
CA TYR A 306 -9.42 -30.67 20.93
C TYR A 306 -9.43 -32.00 21.70
N CYS A 307 -8.73 -32.10 22.82
CA CYS A 307 -8.70 -33.30 23.65
C CYS A 307 -10.09 -33.64 24.22
N GLU A 308 -10.80 -32.65 24.75
CA GLU A 308 -12.15 -32.84 25.31
C GLU A 308 -13.16 -33.26 24.22
N GLY A 309 -13.10 -32.63 23.05
CA GLY A 309 -13.91 -32.99 21.88
C GLY A 309 -13.62 -34.41 21.39
N ALA A 310 -12.35 -34.79 21.26
CA ALA A 310 -11.95 -36.13 20.83
C ALA A 310 -12.40 -37.20 21.84
N SER A 311 -12.26 -36.94 23.14
CA SER A 311 -12.73 -37.83 24.20
C SER A 311 -14.24 -38.02 24.15
N ALA A 312 -15.01 -36.93 24.01
CA ALA A 312 -16.47 -36.97 23.95
C ALA A 312 -17.00 -37.69 22.72
N MET A 313 -16.37 -37.48 21.54
CA MET A 313 -16.78 -38.13 20.29
C MET A 313 -16.52 -39.64 20.28
N ASN A 314 -15.44 -40.09 20.92
CA ASN A 314 -15.01 -41.49 20.89
C ASN A 314 -15.38 -42.27 22.17
N GLY A 315 -15.94 -41.61 23.19
CA GLY A 315 -16.29 -42.23 24.47
C GLY A 315 -15.06 -42.68 25.27
N TRP A 316 -13.94 -41.96 25.17
CA TRP A 316 -12.76 -42.23 25.99
C TRP A 316 -13.04 -41.84 27.45
N VAL A 317 -12.49 -42.63 28.38
CA VAL A 317 -12.63 -42.48 29.84
C VAL A 317 -11.28 -42.13 30.43
#